data_AF-A0A820RLP2-F1
#
_entry.id   AF-A0A820RLP2-F1
#
_cell.length_a   1.000
_cell.length_b   1.000
_cell.length_c   1.000
_cell.angle_alpha   90.00
_cell.angle_beta   90.00
_cell.angle_gamma   90.00
#
_symmetry.space_group_name_H-M   'P 1'
#
loop_
_entity.id
_entity.type
_entity.pdbx_description
1 polymer ?
#
loop_
_entity_poly.entity_id
_entity_poly.type
_entity_poly.pdbx_seq_one_letter_code
_entity_poly.pdbx_strand_id
1 'polypeptide(L)'
;MDISEYMLNPPKNIFEKLPNVNSTNQIYSEVLDKSRKLILEKIRNELERAKTKQTIDITNEHIRRFESAVKYLPESMKNALEIELQHCKGDIKRLIQYSELNLKDSSITEEIDKLNNCSFEYQNLQLIKSDFNKGKELASKRIVNIVVKIQHNLEKQNIIEALNINTKQN
;
A
#
# COMPACT_ATOMS: atom_id res chain seq x y z
N MET A 1 -30.09 -16.36 -34.58
CA MET A 1 -30.60 -15.47 -33.52
C MET A 1 -29.52 -15.46 -32.45
N ASP A 2 -28.89 -14.30 -32.22
CA ASP A 2 -27.79 -14.21 -31.25
C ASP A 2 -28.37 -14.21 -29.84
N ILE A 3 -28.00 -15.23 -29.05
CA ILE A 3 -28.56 -15.48 -27.72
C ILE A 3 -27.84 -14.64 -26.65
N SER A 4 -26.70 -14.03 -27.01
CA SER A 4 -25.86 -13.26 -26.09
C SER A 4 -26.53 -11.98 -25.58
N GLU A 5 -27.43 -11.37 -26.38
CA GLU A 5 -28.23 -10.21 -25.98
C GLU A 5 -29.17 -10.52 -24.79
N TYR A 6 -29.69 -11.75 -24.72
CA TYR A 6 -30.59 -12.18 -23.64
C TYR A 6 -29.86 -12.55 -22.35
N MET A 7 -28.54 -12.76 -22.39
CA MET A 7 -27.75 -13.03 -21.18
C MET A 7 -27.54 -11.78 -20.33
N LEU A 8 -27.50 -10.60 -20.95
CA LEU A 8 -27.25 -9.33 -20.26
C LEU A 8 -28.54 -8.64 -19.79
N ASN A 9 -29.64 -8.81 -20.53
CA ASN A 9 -30.96 -8.27 -20.18
C ASN A 9 -32.04 -9.34 -20.37
N PRO A 10 -32.12 -10.34 -19.47
CA PRO A 10 -33.14 -11.37 -19.58
C PRO A 10 -34.53 -10.72 -19.52
N PRO A 11 -35.47 -11.07 -20.43
CA PRO A 11 -36.76 -10.39 -20.51
C PRO A 11 -37.59 -10.67 -19.24
N LYS A 12 -37.74 -9.67 -18.37
CA LYS A 12 -38.50 -9.78 -17.10
C LYS A 12 -39.89 -10.37 -17.31
N ASN A 13 -40.54 -9.99 -18.41
CA ASN A 13 -41.88 -10.44 -18.79
C ASN A 13 -42.02 -11.96 -18.98
N ILE A 14 -40.92 -12.67 -19.28
CA ILE A 14 -40.93 -14.14 -19.38
C ILE A 14 -41.03 -14.75 -17.98
N PHE A 15 -40.22 -14.25 -17.04
CA PHE A 15 -40.20 -14.74 -15.65
C PHE A 15 -41.48 -14.44 -14.89
N GLU A 16 -42.17 -13.33 -15.18
CA GLU A 16 -43.45 -12.99 -14.56
C GLU A 16 -44.61 -13.86 -15.04
N LYS A 17 -44.55 -14.39 -16.27
CA LYS A 17 -45.61 -15.22 -16.85
C LYS A 17 -45.43 -16.71 -16.54
N LEU A 18 -44.23 -17.13 -16.17
CA LEU A 18 -43.89 -18.53 -15.86
C LEU A 18 -44.71 -19.17 -14.71
N PRO A 19 -45.09 -18.46 -13.63
CA PRO A 19 -45.97 -19.01 -12.59
C PRO A 19 -47.34 -19.46 -13.13
N ASN A 20 -47.85 -18.79 -14.17
CA ASN A 20 -49.18 -19.07 -14.73
C ASN A 20 -49.18 -20.32 -15.64
N VAL A 21 -48.01 -20.73 -16.15
CA VAL A 21 -47.83 -21.94 -16.99
C VAL A 21 -47.49 -23.18 -16.14
N ASN A 22 -47.04 -22.96 -14.90
CA ASN A 22 -46.50 -23.97 -14.01
C ASN A 22 -47.52 -25.02 -13.52
N SER A 23 -48.82 -24.74 -13.59
CA SER A 23 -49.87 -25.64 -13.06
C SER A 23 -50.20 -26.80 -14.00
N THR A 24 -49.72 -26.80 -15.25
CA THR A 24 -50.22 -27.72 -16.28
C THR A 24 -49.19 -28.73 -16.78
N ASN A 25 -47.89 -28.55 -16.53
CA ASN A 25 -46.86 -29.46 -17.06
C ASN A 25 -45.66 -29.62 -16.09
N GLN A 26 -45.60 -30.80 -15.46
CA GLN A 26 -44.58 -31.17 -14.47
C GLN A 26 -43.14 -31.01 -15.00
N ILE A 27 -42.90 -31.35 -16.27
CA ILE A 27 -41.57 -31.26 -16.88
C ILE A 27 -41.09 -29.79 -16.90
N TYR A 28 -41.98 -28.84 -17.17
CA TYR A 28 -41.64 -27.43 -17.16
C TYR A 28 -41.31 -26.92 -15.76
N SER A 29 -42.08 -27.34 -14.74
CA SER A 29 -41.77 -26.98 -13.35
C SER A 29 -40.41 -27.51 -12.89
N GLU A 30 -40.06 -28.74 -13.26
CA GLU A 30 -38.76 -29.34 -12.93
C GLU A 30 -37.60 -28.60 -13.61
N VAL A 31 -37.75 -28.25 -14.89
CA VAL A 31 -36.74 -27.48 -15.64
C VAL A 31 -36.57 -26.07 -15.06
N LEU A 32 -37.66 -25.41 -14.64
CA LEU A 32 -37.61 -24.09 -14.03
C LEU A 32 -36.94 -24.13 -12.66
N ASP A 33 -37.26 -25.11 -11.82
CA ASP A 33 -36.63 -25.26 -10.51
C ASP A 33 -35.14 -25.59 -10.64
N LYS A 34 -34.77 -26.42 -11.62
CA LYS A 34 -33.36 -26.70 -11.93
C LYS A 34 -32.62 -25.44 -12.39
N SER A 35 -33.25 -24.65 -13.27
CA SER A 35 -32.70 -23.37 -13.74
C SER A 35 -32.53 -22.37 -12.61
N ARG A 36 -33.54 -22.26 -11.73
CA ARG A 36 -33.50 -21.42 -10.53
C ARG A 36 -32.34 -21.81 -9.62
N LYS A 37 -32.18 -23.11 -9.33
CA LYS A 37 -31.08 -23.63 -8.50
C LYS A 37 -29.71 -23.28 -9.09
N LEU A 38 -29.52 -23.48 -10.40
CA LEU A 38 -28.27 -23.16 -11.09
C LEU A 38 -27.92 -21.67 -11.03
N ILE A 39 -28.91 -20.78 -11.20
CA ILE A 39 -28.70 -19.34 -11.12
C ILE A 39 -28.26 -18.95 -9.70
N LEU A 40 -28.98 -19.44 -8.67
CA LEU A 40 -28.66 -19.16 -7.27
C LEU A 40 -27.27 -19.67 -6.90
N GLU A 41 -26.91 -20.88 -7.33
CA GLU A 41 -25.59 -21.46 -7.07
C GLU A 41 -24.47 -20.64 -7.71
N LYS A 42 -24.62 -20.21 -8.97
CA LYS A 42 -23.63 -19.33 -9.62
C LYS A 42 -23.45 -18.01 -8.89
N ILE A 43 -24.54 -17.40 -8.45
CA ILE A 43 -24.53 -16.13 -7.72
C ILE A 43 -23.84 -16.29 -6.36
N ARG A 44 -24.14 -17.38 -5.64
CA ARG A 44 -23.46 -17.73 -4.39
C ARG A 44 -21.97 -17.96 -4.57
N ASN A 45 -21.57 -18.65 -5.63
CA ASN A 45 -20.16 -18.85 -5.95
C ASN A 45 -19.43 -17.53 -6.21
N GLU A 46 -20.08 -16.53 -6.81
CA GLU A 46 -19.51 -15.19 -6.93
C GLU A 46 -19.39 -14.48 -5.57
N LEU A 47 -20.34 -14.66 -4.63
CA LEU A 47 -20.18 -14.14 -3.26
C LEU A 47 -19.01 -14.80 -2.51
N GLU A 48 -18.85 -16.12 -2.63
CA GLU A 48 -17.71 -16.82 -2.00
C GLU A 48 -16.37 -16.34 -2.58
N ARG A 49 -16.31 -16.10 -3.89
CA ARG A 49 -15.14 -15.46 -4.53
C ARG A 49 -14.93 -14.01 -4.07
N ALA A 50 -16.00 -13.29 -3.74
CA ALA A 50 -15.87 -11.94 -3.19
C ALA A 50 -15.19 -11.96 -1.81
N LYS A 51 -15.49 -12.97 -0.97
CA LYS A 51 -14.90 -13.13 0.37
C LYS A 51 -13.38 -13.34 0.31
N THR A 52 -12.88 -14.06 -0.69
CA THR A 52 -11.44 -14.35 -0.81
C THR A 52 -10.61 -13.12 -1.19
N LYS A 53 -11.20 -12.13 -1.88
CA LYS A 53 -10.50 -10.88 -2.26
C LYS A 53 -10.40 -9.85 -1.14
N GLN A 54 -11.14 -10.02 -0.04
CA GLN A 54 -11.07 -9.19 1.17
C GLN A 54 -11.25 -7.67 0.95
N THR A 55 -11.95 -7.27 -0.11
CA THR A 55 -12.32 -5.86 -0.35
C THR A 55 -13.84 -5.71 -0.37
N ILE A 56 -14.36 -4.72 0.38
CA ILE A 56 -15.82 -4.44 0.45
C ILE A 56 -16.27 -3.53 -0.69
N ASP A 57 -15.34 -2.74 -1.24
CA ASP A 57 -15.66 -1.59 -2.07
C ASP A 57 -15.90 -1.95 -3.55
N ILE A 58 -16.19 -0.92 -4.37
CA ILE A 58 -16.40 -0.94 -5.83
C ILE A 58 -15.27 -1.66 -6.59
N THR A 59 -14.11 -1.84 -5.95
CA THR A 59 -12.98 -2.62 -6.47
C THR A 59 -13.23 -4.14 -6.48
N ASN A 60 -14.18 -4.64 -5.69
CA ASN A 60 -14.57 -6.05 -5.70
C ASN A 60 -15.50 -6.32 -6.89
N GLU A 61 -14.89 -6.77 -8.00
CA GLU A 61 -15.63 -7.09 -9.22
C GLU A 61 -16.73 -8.14 -9.02
N HIS A 62 -16.59 -9.04 -8.05
CA HIS A 62 -17.57 -10.10 -7.79
C HIS A 62 -18.83 -9.53 -7.11
N ILE A 63 -18.68 -8.57 -6.20
CA ILE A 63 -19.80 -7.84 -5.61
C ILE A 63 -20.55 -7.06 -6.69
N ARG A 64 -19.83 -6.41 -7.61
CA ARG A 64 -20.46 -5.68 -8.72
C ARG A 64 -21.22 -6.60 -9.67
N ARG A 65 -20.65 -7.75 -10.03
CA ARG A 65 -21.32 -8.76 -10.87
C ARG A 65 -22.57 -9.30 -10.18
N PHE A 66 -22.48 -9.57 -8.87
CA PHE A 66 -23.61 -9.96 -8.05
C PHE A 66 -24.73 -8.91 -8.07
N GLU A 67 -24.42 -7.66 -7.73
CA GLU A 67 -25.39 -6.56 -7.67
C GLU A 67 -26.03 -6.30 -9.04
N SER A 68 -25.27 -6.47 -10.11
CA SER A 68 -25.80 -6.39 -11.48
C SER A 68 -26.75 -7.55 -11.78
N ALA A 69 -26.39 -8.79 -11.45
CA ALA A 69 -27.22 -9.97 -11.73
C ALA A 69 -28.54 -9.97 -10.95
N VAL A 70 -28.50 -9.55 -9.67
CA VAL A 70 -29.67 -9.54 -8.78
C VAL A 70 -30.77 -8.58 -9.26
N LYS A 71 -30.43 -7.47 -9.93
CA LYS A 71 -31.41 -6.50 -10.47
C LYS A 71 -32.40 -7.10 -11.48
N TYR A 72 -32.03 -8.21 -12.10
CA TYR A 72 -32.82 -8.88 -13.13
C TYR A 72 -33.58 -10.11 -12.61
N LEU A 73 -33.42 -10.46 -11.34
CA LEU A 73 -34.10 -11.60 -10.74
C LEU A 73 -35.51 -11.24 -10.24
N PRO A 74 -36.42 -12.23 -10.15
CA PRO A 74 -37.69 -12.08 -9.47
C PRO A 74 -37.50 -11.66 -8.00
N GLU A 75 -38.44 -10.88 -7.47
CA GLU A 75 -38.34 -10.32 -6.11
C GLU A 75 -38.18 -11.40 -5.03
N SER A 76 -38.79 -12.57 -5.23
CA SER A 76 -38.66 -13.73 -4.33
C SER A 76 -37.23 -14.25 -4.21
N MET A 77 -36.43 -14.18 -5.28
CA MET A 77 -35.02 -14.58 -5.26
C MET A 77 -34.12 -13.45 -4.78
N LYS A 78 -34.45 -12.21 -5.17
CA LYS A 78 -33.70 -11.01 -4.82
C LYS A 78 -33.61 -10.83 -3.30
N ASN A 79 -34.71 -10.97 -2.57
CA ASN A 79 -34.72 -10.80 -1.11
C ASN A 79 -33.80 -11.80 -0.40
N ALA A 80 -33.82 -13.07 -0.81
CA ALA A 80 -32.95 -14.09 -0.23
C ALA A 80 -31.46 -13.78 -0.49
N LEU A 81 -31.14 -13.34 -1.70
CA LEU A 81 -29.78 -13.01 -2.12
C LEU A 81 -29.27 -11.72 -1.46
N GLU A 82 -30.12 -10.71 -1.26
CA GLU A 82 -29.73 -9.47 -0.57
C GLU A 82 -29.29 -9.74 0.87
N ILE A 83 -29.96 -10.66 1.58
CA ILE A 83 -29.55 -11.10 2.92
C ILE A 83 -28.15 -11.73 2.87
N GLU A 84 -27.91 -12.64 1.92
CA GLU A 84 -26.61 -13.28 1.73
C GLU A 84 -25.51 -12.25 1.40
N LEU A 85 -25.80 -11.24 0.58
CA LEU A 85 -24.87 -10.15 0.27
C LEU A 85 -24.52 -9.34 1.52
N GLN A 86 -25.49 -9.02 2.38
CA GLN A 86 -25.24 -8.30 3.63
C GLN A 86 -24.34 -9.10 4.58
N HIS A 87 -24.58 -10.41 4.70
CA HIS A 87 -23.69 -11.28 5.47
C HIS A 87 -22.28 -11.30 4.88
N CYS A 88 -22.14 -11.45 3.56
CA CYS A 88 -20.85 -11.41 2.87
C CYS A 88 -20.10 -10.10 3.14
N LYS A 89 -20.76 -8.94 3.00
CA LYS A 89 -20.15 -7.62 3.29
C LYS A 89 -19.74 -7.51 4.77
N GLY A 90 -20.57 -8.02 5.69
CA GLY A 90 -20.28 -8.06 7.12
C GLY A 90 -19.08 -8.94 7.47
N ASP A 91 -18.92 -10.08 6.82
CA ASP A 91 -17.78 -10.98 7.01
C ASP A 91 -16.48 -10.36 6.50
N ILE A 92 -16.49 -9.78 5.30
CA ILE A 92 -15.33 -9.06 4.77
C ILE A 92 -14.93 -7.92 5.71
N LYS A 93 -15.90 -7.16 6.24
CA LYS A 93 -15.64 -6.07 7.19
C LYS A 93 -14.98 -6.56 8.48
N ARG A 94 -15.47 -7.66 9.06
CA ARG A 94 -14.87 -8.24 10.25
C ARG A 94 -13.44 -8.72 10.00
N LEU A 95 -13.18 -9.28 8.82
CA LEU A 95 -11.86 -9.78 8.44
C LEU A 95 -10.86 -8.63 8.27
N ILE A 96 -11.27 -7.53 7.62
CA ILE A 96 -10.48 -6.29 7.53
C ILE A 96 -10.16 -5.75 8.93
N GLN A 97 -11.17 -5.60 9.79
CA GLN A 97 -10.97 -5.09 11.15
C GLN A 97 -10.02 -5.96 11.97
N TYR A 98 -10.14 -7.29 11.86
CA TYR A 98 -9.25 -8.23 12.51
C TYR A 98 -7.80 -8.07 12.01
N SER A 99 -7.61 -7.90 10.70
CA SER A 99 -6.28 -7.67 10.12
C SER A 99 -5.68 -6.33 10.57
N GLU A 100 -6.47 -5.26 10.66
CA GLU A 100 -6.03 -3.95 11.14
C GLU A 100 -5.61 -3.98 12.61
N LEU A 101 -6.34 -4.72 13.45
CA LEU A 101 -5.99 -4.90 14.86
C LEU A 101 -4.69 -5.70 15.01
N ASN A 102 -4.54 -6.81 14.28
CA ASN A 102 -3.31 -7.61 14.32
C ASN A 102 -2.08 -6.83 13.81
N LEU A 103 -2.25 -5.94 12.82
CA LEU A 103 -1.17 -5.06 12.36
C LEU A 103 -0.79 -3.99 13.39
N LYS A 104 -1.73 -3.56 14.23
CA LYS A 104 -1.46 -2.65 15.34
C LYS A 104 -0.81 -3.34 16.55
N ASP A 105 -1.17 -4.60 16.79
CA ASP A 105 -0.71 -5.36 17.96
C ASP A 105 0.60 -6.13 17.73
N SER A 106 0.97 -6.44 16.48
CA SER A 106 2.19 -7.19 16.20
C SER A 106 3.39 -6.27 15.99
N SER A 107 4.47 -6.48 16.77
CA SER A 107 5.92 -6.46 16.45
C SER A 107 6.52 -5.34 15.57
N ILE A 108 5.81 -4.92 14.54
CA ILE A 108 6.16 -3.91 13.54
C ILE A 108 6.42 -2.56 14.21
N THR A 109 5.66 -2.18 15.24
CA THR A 109 5.87 -0.92 15.96
C THR A 109 7.23 -0.89 16.65
N GLU A 110 7.62 -1.99 17.30
CA GLU A 110 8.91 -2.08 18.00
C GLU A 110 10.10 -2.13 17.02
N GLU A 111 9.94 -2.81 15.87
CA GLU A 111 10.94 -2.82 14.81
C GLU A 111 11.08 -1.46 14.10
N ILE A 112 9.96 -0.77 13.85
CA ILE A 112 9.96 0.60 13.31
C ILE A 112 10.64 1.56 14.28
N ASP A 113 10.37 1.45 15.59
CA ASP A 113 11.01 2.27 16.60
C ASP A 113 12.52 2.01 16.69
N LYS A 114 12.95 0.73 16.60
CA LYS A 114 14.37 0.36 16.51
C LYS A 114 15.02 0.94 15.24
N LEU A 115 14.34 0.88 14.11
CA LEU A 115 14.83 1.43 12.84
C LEU A 115 14.97 2.95 12.90
N ASN A 116 13.98 3.63 13.50
CA ASN A 116 13.99 5.08 13.70
C ASN A 116 15.13 5.52 14.62
N ASN A 117 15.35 4.82 15.73
CA ASN A 117 16.47 5.08 16.63
C ASN A 117 17.82 4.89 15.92
N CYS A 118 17.97 3.81 15.15
CA CYS A 118 19.19 3.57 14.35
C CYS A 118 19.44 4.68 13.32
N SER A 119 18.37 5.15 12.64
CA SER A 119 18.44 6.27 11.69
C SER A 119 18.88 7.57 12.39
N PHE A 120 18.34 7.86 13.57
CA PHE A 120 18.72 9.03 14.37
C PHE A 120 20.18 8.98 14.82
N GLU A 121 20.65 7.82 15.31
CA GLU A 121 22.06 7.61 15.68
C GLU A 121 23.00 7.84 14.49
N TYR A 122 22.64 7.32 13.31
CA TYR A 122 23.42 7.51 12.10
C TYR A 122 23.52 8.99 11.69
N GLN A 123 22.42 9.75 11.77
CA GLN A 123 22.44 11.19 11.49
C GLN A 123 23.35 11.96 12.46
N ASN A 124 23.31 11.62 13.75
CA ASN A 124 24.20 12.21 14.74
C ASN A 124 25.68 11.91 14.45
N LEU A 125 26.00 10.67 14.04
CA LEU A 125 27.37 10.31 13.63
C LEU A 125 27.85 11.12 12.42
N GLN A 126 26.97 11.40 11.45
CA GLN A 126 27.33 12.24 10.30
C GLN A 126 27.61 13.69 10.70
N LEU A 127 26.84 14.25 11.65
CA LEU A 127 27.10 15.58 12.19
C LEU A 127 28.45 15.64 12.91
N ILE A 128 28.73 14.68 13.80
CA ILE A 128 30.01 14.59 14.51
C ILE A 128 31.18 14.48 13.52
N LYS A 129 31.05 13.66 12.49
CA LYS A 129 32.07 13.51 11.43
C LYS A 129 32.33 14.81 10.69
N SER A 130 31.26 15.56 10.37
CA SER A 130 31.37 16.87 9.73
C SER A 130 32.11 17.88 10.60
N ASP A 131 31.77 17.97 11.88
CA ASP A 131 32.42 18.91 12.80
C ASP A 131 33.88 18.52 13.10
N PHE A 132 34.18 17.22 13.20
CA PHE A 132 35.55 16.74 13.30
C PHE A 132 36.39 17.15 12.08
N ASN A 133 35.83 17.03 10.87
CA ASN A 133 36.51 17.45 9.64
C ASN A 133 36.77 18.97 9.61
N LYS A 134 35.80 19.79 10.04
CA LYS A 134 36.01 21.24 10.19
C LYS A 134 37.13 21.55 11.19
N GLY A 135 37.16 20.85 12.33
CA GLY A 135 38.22 20.97 13.33
C GLY A 135 39.59 20.63 12.74
N LYS A 136 39.70 19.55 11.97
CA LYS A 136 40.92 19.15 11.27
C LYS A 136 41.38 20.21 10.27
N GLU A 137 40.46 20.79 9.50
CA GLU A 137 40.77 21.85 8.54
C GLU A 137 41.31 23.11 9.25
N LEU A 138 40.66 23.53 10.34
CA LEU A 138 41.11 24.67 11.15
C LEU A 138 42.50 24.44 11.76
N ALA A 139 42.75 23.25 12.31
CA ALA A 139 44.06 22.88 12.83
C ALA A 139 45.13 22.92 11.73
N SER A 140 44.83 22.37 10.56
CA SER A 140 45.74 22.38 9.41
C SER A 140 46.07 23.81 8.96
N LYS A 141 45.06 24.70 8.85
CA LYS A 141 45.27 26.13 8.54
C LYS A 141 46.16 26.83 9.58
N ARG A 142 45.97 26.53 10.88
CA ARG A 142 46.81 27.08 11.94
C ARG A 142 48.26 26.63 11.83
N ILE A 143 48.49 25.34 11.54
CA ILE A 143 49.84 24.79 11.34
C ILE A 143 50.52 25.51 10.17
N VAL A 144 49.86 25.63 9.02
CA VAL A 144 50.40 26.34 7.85
C VAL A 144 50.76 27.78 8.19
N ASN A 145 49.88 28.51 8.88
CA ASN A 145 50.15 29.89 9.30
C ASN A 145 51.36 30.00 10.25
N ILE A 146 51.53 29.04 11.17
CA ILE A 146 52.69 29.00 12.07
C ILE A 146 53.97 28.76 11.27
N VAL A 147 53.96 27.80 10.34
CA VAL A 147 55.11 27.50 9.47
C VAL A 147 55.53 28.72 8.66
N VAL A 148 54.58 29.42 8.04
CA VAL A 148 54.85 30.65 7.27
C VAL A 148 55.46 31.74 8.15
N LYS A 149 54.95 31.93 9.38
CA LYS A 149 55.54 32.91 10.33
C LYS A 149 56.96 32.55 10.74
N ILE A 150 57.24 31.26 10.97
CA ILE A 150 58.58 30.78 11.30
C ILE A 150 59.54 31.04 10.12
N GLN A 151 59.14 30.68 8.90
CA GLN A 151 59.95 30.90 7.69
C GLN A 151 60.27 32.38 7.48
N HIS A 152 59.27 33.26 7.55
CA HIS A 152 59.47 34.70 7.44
C HIS A 152 60.44 35.25 8.51
N ASN A 153 60.33 34.76 9.76
CA ASN A 153 61.24 35.18 10.83
C ASN A 153 62.68 34.70 10.60
N LEU A 154 62.88 33.50 10.06
CA LEU A 154 64.20 32.97 9.70
C LEU A 154 64.82 33.77 8.55
N GLU A 155 64.05 34.09 7.50
CA GLU A 155 64.52 34.94 6.40
C GLU A 155 64.97 36.32 6.91
N LYS A 156 64.18 36.93 7.80
CA LYS A 156 64.54 38.20 8.43
C LYS A 156 65.84 38.10 9.23
N GLN A 157 66.05 37.01 9.98
CA GLN A 157 67.30 36.78 10.72
C GLN A 157 68.49 36.63 9.77
N ASN A 158 68.35 35.83 8.71
CA ASN A 158 69.40 35.64 7.71
C ASN A 158 69.82 36.97 7.04
N ILE A 159 68.86 37.84 6.74
CA ILE A 159 69.14 39.18 6.18
C ILE A 159 69.93 40.03 7.20
N ILE A 160 69.54 40.02 8.47
CA ILE A 160 70.23 40.77 9.53
C ILE A 160 71.67 40.27 9.70
N GLU A 161 71.88 38.95 9.70
CA GLU A 161 73.20 38.34 9.79
C GLU A 161 74.10 38.72 8.60
N ALA A 162 73.57 38.64 7.37
CA ALA A 162 74.29 39.02 6.16
C ALA A 162 74.72 40.50 6.17
N LEU A 163 73.84 41.41 6.62
CA LEU A 163 74.16 42.83 6.74
C LEU A 163 75.28 43.07 7.77
N ASN A 164 75.21 42.41 8.94
CA ASN A 164 76.22 42.56 10.00
C ASN A 164 77.61 42.05 9.61
N ILE A 165 77.70 41.05 8.73
CA ILE A 165 78.99 40.56 8.21
C ILE A 165 79.65 41.62 7.33
N ASN A 166 78.89 42.28 6.45
CA ASN A 166 79.42 43.30 5.55
C ASN A 166 79.92 44.55 6.28
N THR A 167 79.28 44.94 7.39
CA THR A 167 79.72 46.10 8.19
C THR A 167 81.04 45.87 8.91
N LYS A 168 81.46 44.62 9.15
CA LYS A 168 82.73 44.30 9.81
C LYS A 168 83.94 44.26 8.86
N GLN A 169 83.71 44.32 7.55
CA GLN A 169 84.77 44.24 6.53
C GLN A 169 85.17 45.61 5.94
N ASN A 170 84.43 46.67 6.26
CA ASN A 170 84.75 48.06 5.93
C ASN A 170 85.30 48.78 7.16
#